data_AF-A0A132H1J5-F1
#
_entry.id   AF-A0A132H1J5-F1
#
_cell.length_a   1.000
_cell.length_b   1.000
_cell.length_c   1.000
_cell.angle_alpha   90.00
_cell.angle_beta   90.00
_cell.angle_gamma   90.00
#
_symmetry.space_group_name_H-M   'P 1'
#
loop_
_entity.id
_entity.type
_entity.pdbx_description
1 polymer ?
#
loop_
_entity_poly.entity_id
_entity_poly.type
_entity_poly.pdbx_seq_one_letter_code
_entity_poly.pdbx_strand_id
1 'polypeptide(L)'
;MLQYLVILLDDTSAAYCHADNPLKEHNLMPIETLKKGILFGMKQNLMIQYVFPDCGTRDYELPKEYAEVIESIDNVKIYPTGCKPVTGIEDGNETDVEVANEVPEKVEAKNLVLRLPFGKMLKQKDEIAKLFASGVRINLCITDVEQFTDGQIEAYKQLLEEWNGVLLGLYKQGLSPQFNLLTDRMMLKEMHNCEAGVSNITLAPNGKFYLCPAFYYDERMQVFNQLNHHQPSSDHSVGDLEKGLNIPNPQLLRLDHAPLCRNCDAYQCRRCLWLNRKLTWDINTPSHQQCVMAHIERNASRALLNDIRKVGEFMPEIDIKEINYLDPFEVRKEF
;
A
#
# COMPACT_ATOMS: atom_id res chain seq x y z
N MET A 1 11.86 -7.12 12.46
CA MET A 1 13.23 -6.77 12.00
C MET A 1 13.04 -6.06 10.69
N LEU A 2 13.74 -4.95 10.46
CA LEU A 2 13.63 -4.25 9.18
C LEU A 2 14.10 -5.18 8.05
N GLN A 3 13.37 -5.15 6.95
CA GLN A 3 13.58 -5.92 5.73
C GLN A 3 13.67 -4.99 4.52
N TYR A 4 12.96 -3.85 4.54
CA TYR A 4 12.87 -2.94 3.39
C TYR A 4 13.22 -1.51 3.77
N LEU A 5 13.90 -0.83 2.85
CA LEU A 5 14.11 0.61 2.88
C LEU A 5 13.42 1.23 1.67
N VAL A 6 12.37 2.02 1.93
CA VAL A 6 11.68 2.79 0.89
C VAL A 6 12.37 4.15 0.77
N ILE A 7 12.90 4.47 -0.40
CA ILE A 7 13.56 5.75 -0.67
C ILE A 7 12.65 6.58 -1.57
N LEU A 8 12.14 7.70 -1.06
CA LEU A 8 11.46 8.71 -1.87
C LEU A 8 12.53 9.55 -2.58
N LEU A 9 12.57 9.49 -3.91
CA LEU A 9 13.60 10.21 -4.67
C LEU A 9 13.36 11.72 -4.69
N ASP A 10 12.11 12.16 -4.59
CA ASP A 10 11.70 13.57 -4.67
C ASP A 10 10.48 13.83 -3.79
N ASP A 11 10.20 15.08 -3.46
CA ASP A 11 8.99 15.44 -2.70
C ASP A 11 7.70 15.04 -3.41
N THR A 12 7.71 15.04 -4.75
CA THR A 12 6.60 14.65 -5.61
C THR A 12 6.53 13.15 -5.88
N SER A 13 7.36 12.33 -5.19
CA SER A 13 7.35 10.86 -5.32
C SER A 13 5.93 10.29 -5.23
N ALA A 14 5.62 9.34 -6.12
CA ALA A 14 4.30 8.74 -6.22
C ALA A 14 3.79 8.21 -4.87
N ALA A 15 2.59 8.60 -4.47
CA ALA A 15 1.91 7.89 -3.40
C ALA A 15 1.40 6.55 -3.96
N TYR A 16 1.72 5.43 -3.29
CA TYR A 16 1.41 4.06 -3.75
C TYR A 16 0.53 3.29 -2.74
N CYS A 17 -0.18 4.01 -1.86
CA CYS A 17 -1.05 3.42 -0.84
C CYS A 17 -2.31 4.27 -0.65
N HIS A 18 -2.97 4.14 0.51
CA HIS A 18 -4.16 4.94 0.85
C HIS A 18 -3.87 6.43 1.00
N ALA A 19 -2.67 6.80 1.42
CA ALA A 19 -2.29 8.20 1.59
C ALA A 19 -2.14 8.89 0.24
N ASP A 20 -2.39 10.19 0.19
CA ASP A 20 -2.18 11.01 -1.00
C ASP A 20 -0.94 11.88 -0.87
N ASN A 21 -0.31 12.20 -2.00
CA ASN A 21 0.80 13.14 -2.07
C ASN A 21 0.36 14.40 -2.84
N PRO A 22 -0.09 15.46 -2.14
CA PRO A 22 -0.51 16.69 -2.79
C PRO A 22 0.67 17.58 -3.21
N LEU A 23 1.92 17.24 -2.86
CA LEU A 23 3.10 18.04 -3.17
C LEU A 23 3.32 18.08 -4.69
N LYS A 24 3.58 19.28 -5.22
CA LYS A 24 3.81 19.54 -6.65
C LYS A 24 5.15 20.18 -6.96
N GLU A 25 5.84 20.68 -5.94
CA GLU A 25 7.16 21.27 -6.09
C GLU A 25 8.22 20.18 -6.02
N HIS A 26 8.98 20.03 -7.10
CA HIS A 26 10.11 19.11 -7.13
C HIS A 26 11.21 19.55 -6.19
N ASN A 27 11.79 18.58 -5.50
CA ASN A 27 12.93 18.72 -4.63
C ASN A 27 13.58 17.36 -4.55
N LEU A 28 14.42 17.10 -5.54
CA LEU A 28 15.10 15.83 -5.70
C LEU A 28 16.06 15.64 -4.52
N MET A 29 16.04 14.45 -3.94
CA MET A 29 16.96 14.03 -2.90
C MET A 29 18.40 14.35 -3.33
N PRO A 30 19.20 15.03 -2.50
CA PRO A 30 20.60 15.27 -2.84
C PRO A 30 21.32 13.96 -3.09
N ILE A 31 22.16 13.90 -4.13
CA ILE A 31 22.83 12.65 -4.54
C ILE A 31 23.66 12.01 -3.42
N GLU A 32 24.31 12.83 -2.58
CA GLU A 32 25.06 12.35 -1.42
C GLU A 32 24.15 11.76 -0.33
N THR A 33 22.94 12.29 -0.18
CA THR A 33 21.90 11.72 0.70
C THR A 33 21.44 10.36 0.17
N LEU A 34 21.25 10.23 -1.15
CA LEU A 34 20.90 8.96 -1.79
C LEU A 34 22.00 7.91 -1.58
N LYS A 35 23.26 8.24 -1.84
CA LYS A 35 24.42 7.35 -1.62
C LYS A 35 24.52 6.92 -0.16
N LYS A 36 24.32 7.84 0.79
CA LYS A 36 24.28 7.52 2.23
C LYS A 36 23.11 6.61 2.59
N GLY A 37 21.93 6.83 2.02
CA GLY A 37 20.75 6.00 2.19
C GLY A 37 20.94 4.57 1.71
N ILE A 38 21.55 4.41 0.53
CA ILE A 38 21.90 3.09 -0.02
C ILE A 38 22.90 2.38 0.88
N LEU A 39 23.96 3.07 1.30
CA LEU A 39 24.94 2.51 2.22
C LEU A 39 24.30 2.08 3.55
N PHE A 40 23.34 2.85 4.07
CA PHE A 40 22.58 2.46 5.24
C PHE A 40 21.78 1.17 4.98
N GLY A 41 21.02 1.10 3.89
CA GLY A 41 20.26 -0.09 3.50
C GLY A 41 21.14 -1.34 3.38
N MET A 42 22.30 -1.22 2.72
CA MET A 42 23.28 -2.31 2.59
C MET A 42 23.83 -2.75 3.95
N LYS A 43 24.22 -1.82 4.82
CA LYS A 43 24.73 -2.14 6.18
C LYS A 43 23.69 -2.85 7.04
N GLN A 44 22.42 -2.54 6.84
CA GLN A 44 21.30 -3.15 7.56
C GLN A 44 20.71 -4.36 6.81
N ASN A 45 21.29 -4.76 5.67
CA ASN A 45 20.82 -5.85 4.82
C ASN A 45 19.33 -5.70 4.42
N LEU A 46 18.94 -4.50 3.99
CA LEU A 46 17.57 -4.16 3.58
C LEU A 46 17.44 -4.20 2.06
N MET A 47 16.31 -4.71 1.57
CA MET A 47 15.92 -4.55 0.17
C MET A 47 15.45 -3.13 -0.09
N ILE A 48 16.04 -2.46 -1.08
CA ILE A 48 15.77 -1.06 -1.35
C ILE A 48 14.68 -0.93 -2.41
N GLN A 49 13.70 -0.07 -2.12
CA GLN A 49 12.61 0.27 -3.03
C GLN A 49 12.68 1.76 -3.35
N TYR A 50 12.80 2.12 -4.62
CA TYR A 50 12.84 3.51 -5.06
C TYR A 50 11.46 3.95 -5.52
N VAL A 51 11.00 5.07 -4.98
CA VAL A 51 9.73 5.69 -5.38
C VAL A 51 10.06 6.91 -6.22
N PHE A 52 9.64 6.85 -7.49
CA PHE A 52 9.95 7.89 -8.45
C PHE A 52 8.96 9.07 -8.36
N PRO A 53 9.42 10.31 -8.64
CA PRO A 53 8.55 11.48 -8.76
C PRO A 53 7.45 11.28 -9.80
N ASP A 54 6.35 12.00 -9.60
CA ASP A 54 5.40 12.26 -10.66
C ASP A 54 6.13 12.95 -11.83
N CYS A 55 6.13 12.33 -13.01
CA CYS A 55 6.73 12.92 -14.20
C CYS A 55 5.81 13.97 -14.86
N GLY A 56 4.52 14.03 -14.49
CA GLY A 56 3.56 14.97 -15.05
C GLY A 56 3.52 14.95 -16.59
N THR A 57 3.30 16.13 -17.20
CA THR A 57 3.34 16.35 -18.67
C THR A 57 4.72 16.75 -19.19
N ARG A 58 5.77 16.66 -18.36
CA ARG A 58 7.13 17.03 -18.74
C ARG A 58 7.99 15.79 -18.79
N ASP A 59 8.96 15.79 -19.69
CA ASP A 59 10.04 14.81 -19.71
C ASP A 59 10.94 15.02 -18.47
N TYR A 60 10.45 14.67 -17.27
CA TYR A 60 11.27 14.63 -16.07
C TYR A 60 12.19 13.41 -16.18
N GLU A 61 13.41 13.65 -16.62
CA GLU A 61 14.47 12.65 -16.64
C GLU A 61 15.34 12.81 -15.39
N LEU A 62 15.53 11.72 -14.64
CA LEU A 62 16.51 11.73 -13.57
C LEU A 62 17.92 11.94 -14.16
N PRO A 63 18.78 12.74 -13.52
CA PRO A 63 20.16 12.88 -13.98
C PRO A 63 20.88 11.53 -14.01
N LYS A 64 21.76 11.31 -15.00
CA LYS A 64 22.46 10.02 -15.20
C LYS A 64 23.15 9.48 -13.96
N GLU A 65 23.75 10.35 -13.15
CA GLU A 65 24.41 9.94 -11.90
C GLU A 65 23.45 9.23 -10.92
N TYR A 66 22.18 9.63 -10.88
CA TYR A 66 21.17 8.96 -10.05
C TYR A 66 20.84 7.58 -10.59
N ALA A 67 20.73 7.43 -11.91
CA ALA A 67 20.50 6.15 -12.56
C ALA A 67 21.62 5.16 -12.22
N GLU A 68 22.88 5.58 -12.40
CA GLU A 68 24.06 4.76 -12.10
C GLU A 68 24.10 4.31 -10.63
N VAL A 69 23.73 5.21 -9.71
CA VAL A 69 23.67 4.89 -8.27
C VAL A 69 22.51 3.93 -7.95
N ILE A 70 21.34 4.09 -8.56
CA ILE A 70 20.18 3.21 -8.37
C ILE A 70 20.46 1.80 -8.91
N GLU A 71 21.01 1.70 -10.13
CA GLU A 71 21.33 0.41 -10.76
C GLU A 71 22.57 -0.28 -10.16
N SER A 72 23.28 0.37 -9.23
CA SER A 72 24.48 -0.22 -8.60
C SER A 72 24.17 -1.39 -7.65
N ILE A 73 22.90 -1.60 -7.31
CA ILE A 73 22.41 -2.62 -6.38
C ILE A 73 21.07 -3.20 -6.84
N ASP A 74 20.74 -4.40 -6.34
CA ASP A 74 19.40 -4.96 -6.53
C ASP A 74 18.35 -4.08 -5.84
N ASN A 75 17.30 -3.75 -6.58
CA ASN A 75 16.27 -2.82 -6.12
C ASN A 75 14.91 -3.10 -6.76
N VAL A 76 13.87 -2.52 -6.17
CA VAL A 76 12.51 -2.49 -6.74
C VAL A 76 12.16 -1.06 -7.10
N LYS A 77 11.58 -0.85 -8.28
CA LYS A 77 11.23 0.48 -8.77
C LYS A 77 9.72 0.68 -8.82
N ILE A 78 9.26 1.76 -8.17
CA ILE A 78 7.85 2.15 -8.11
C ILE A 78 7.67 3.43 -8.93
N TYR A 79 7.00 3.31 -10.07
CA TYR A 79 6.79 4.41 -11.02
C TYR A 79 5.32 4.82 -11.11
N PRO A 80 5.01 6.12 -11.23
CA PRO A 80 3.71 6.54 -11.72
C PRO A 80 3.46 6.06 -13.16
N THR A 81 2.20 5.75 -13.49
CA THR A 81 1.76 5.44 -14.86
C THR A 81 2.14 6.54 -15.84
N GLY A 82 2.64 6.15 -17.02
CA GLY A 82 3.04 7.08 -18.09
C GLY A 82 4.47 7.62 -17.94
N CYS A 83 5.12 7.41 -16.79
CA CYS A 83 6.53 7.74 -16.64
C CYS A 83 7.40 6.66 -17.28
N LYS A 84 8.36 7.08 -18.10
CA LYS A 84 9.33 6.16 -18.68
C LYS A 84 10.34 5.73 -17.61
N PRO A 85 10.66 4.43 -17.52
CA PRO A 85 11.75 3.98 -16.67
C PRO A 85 13.05 4.67 -17.08
N VAL A 86 13.88 4.97 -16.09
CA VAL A 86 15.23 5.51 -16.34
C VAL A 86 16.03 4.38 -16.97
N THR A 87 16.24 4.43 -18.29
CA THR A 87 16.97 3.40 -19.04
C THR A 87 18.38 3.89 -19.31
N GLY A 88 19.34 3.32 -18.59
CA GLY A 88 20.78 3.40 -18.90
C GLY A 88 21.33 2.13 -19.57
N ILE A 89 20.52 1.07 -19.68
CA ILE A 89 20.92 -0.23 -20.24
C ILE A 89 19.78 -0.72 -21.14
N GLU A 90 20.11 -1.09 -22.37
CA GLU A 90 19.20 -1.47 -23.48
C GLU A 90 18.45 -2.80 -23.29
N ASP A 91 18.22 -3.26 -22.07
CA ASP A 91 17.34 -4.40 -21.83
C ASP A 91 15.96 -3.88 -21.46
N GLY A 92 15.08 -3.83 -22.46
CA GLY A 92 13.66 -3.59 -22.27
C GLY A 92 13.05 -4.62 -21.31
N ASN A 93 12.02 -4.17 -20.59
CA ASN A 93 11.20 -4.90 -19.59
C ASN A 93 11.82 -4.91 -18.18
N GLU A 94 11.16 -4.49 -17.10
CA GLU A 94 9.77 -4.16 -16.81
C GLU A 94 9.82 -3.19 -15.62
N THR A 95 8.93 -2.19 -15.55
CA THR A 95 8.66 -1.54 -14.27
C THR A 95 8.16 -2.59 -13.28
N ASP A 96 8.75 -2.69 -12.09
CA ASP A 96 8.33 -3.71 -11.11
C ASP A 96 6.90 -3.43 -10.62
N VAL A 97 6.65 -2.15 -10.33
CA VAL A 97 5.39 -1.63 -9.81
C VAL A 97 5.02 -0.34 -10.54
N GLU A 98 3.83 -0.34 -11.14
CA GLU A 98 3.21 0.83 -11.75
C GLU A 98 2.11 1.37 -10.84
N VAL A 99 2.05 2.68 -10.64
CA VAL A 99 1.09 3.36 -9.77
C VAL A 99 0.18 4.25 -10.61
N ALA A 100 -1.10 3.93 -10.63
CA ALA A 100 -2.11 4.63 -11.42
C ALA A 100 -3.15 5.32 -10.51
N ASN A 101 -3.50 6.57 -10.81
CA ASN A 101 -4.60 7.30 -10.16
C ASN A 101 -5.89 7.32 -11.01
N GLU A 102 -5.82 6.71 -12.19
CA GLU A 102 -6.87 6.48 -13.17
C GLU A 102 -6.81 5.00 -13.58
N VAL A 103 -7.89 4.45 -14.12
CA VAL A 103 -7.85 3.09 -14.69
C VAL A 103 -7.03 3.13 -15.99
N PRO A 104 -5.85 2.48 -16.05
CA PRO A 104 -5.03 2.53 -17.26
C PRO A 104 -5.61 1.66 -18.36
N GLU A 105 -5.44 2.05 -19.63
CA GLU A 105 -5.83 1.23 -20.78
C GLU A 105 -4.93 0.00 -20.96
N LYS A 106 -3.65 0.17 -20.61
CA LYS A 106 -2.61 -0.85 -20.69
C LYS A 106 -1.71 -0.71 -19.46
N VAL A 107 -1.31 -1.84 -18.89
CA VAL A 107 -0.35 -1.91 -17.81
C VAL A 107 0.92 -2.53 -18.34
N GLU A 108 2.06 -1.91 -18.04
CA GLU A 108 3.37 -2.37 -18.53
C GLU A 108 4.20 -3.06 -17.42
N ALA A 109 3.75 -2.96 -16.17
CA ALA A 109 4.34 -3.61 -15.01
C ALA A 109 3.73 -4.98 -14.67
N LYS A 110 4.47 -5.78 -13.90
CA LYS A 110 3.96 -7.02 -13.27
C LYS A 110 2.93 -6.74 -12.17
N ASN A 111 3.06 -5.59 -11.51
CA ASN A 111 2.21 -5.17 -10.41
C ASN A 111 1.63 -3.80 -10.71
N LEU A 112 0.31 -3.70 -10.68
CA LEU A 112 -0.41 -2.42 -10.72
C LEU A 112 -0.84 -2.05 -9.30
N VAL A 113 -0.55 -0.83 -8.88
CA VAL A 113 -1.17 -0.19 -7.72
C VAL A 113 -2.18 0.83 -8.24
N LEU A 114 -3.46 0.47 -8.19
CA LEU A 114 -4.54 1.34 -8.66
C LEU A 114 -5.13 2.12 -7.48
N ARG A 115 -4.98 3.43 -7.47
CA ARG A 115 -5.44 4.33 -6.41
C ARG A 115 -6.68 5.09 -6.86
N LEU A 116 -7.82 4.85 -6.23
CA LEU A 116 -9.07 5.49 -6.60
C LEU A 116 -9.89 5.88 -5.35
N PRO A 117 -10.59 7.02 -5.36
CA PRO A 117 -11.68 7.27 -4.43
C PRO A 117 -12.80 6.23 -4.61
N PHE A 118 -13.49 5.88 -3.53
CA PHE A 118 -14.53 4.85 -3.51
C PHE A 118 -15.64 5.16 -4.53
N GLY A 119 -16.10 6.41 -4.59
CA GLY A 119 -17.14 6.81 -5.54
C GLY A 119 -16.73 6.68 -7.01
N LYS A 120 -15.42 6.78 -7.31
CA LYS A 120 -14.88 6.60 -8.67
C LYS A 120 -14.70 5.12 -8.99
N MET A 121 -14.24 4.33 -8.02
CA MET A 121 -14.19 2.86 -8.11
C MET A 121 -15.57 2.28 -8.49
N LEU A 122 -16.65 2.75 -7.88
CA LEU A 122 -18.01 2.33 -8.23
C LEU A 122 -18.41 2.69 -9.67
N LYS A 123 -18.02 3.88 -10.14
CA LYS A 123 -18.34 4.35 -11.49
C LYS A 123 -17.55 3.64 -12.58
N GLN A 124 -16.32 3.23 -12.27
CA GLN A 124 -15.38 2.60 -13.21
C GLN A 124 -15.27 1.07 -13.01
N LYS A 125 -16.29 0.45 -12.43
CA LYS A 125 -16.27 -0.97 -12.04
C LYS A 125 -16.05 -1.92 -13.22
N ASP A 126 -16.59 -1.57 -14.39
CA ASP A 126 -16.50 -2.38 -15.60
C ASP A 126 -15.12 -2.24 -16.26
N GLU A 127 -14.53 -1.05 -16.24
CA GLU A 127 -13.16 -0.83 -16.71
C GLU A 127 -12.14 -1.55 -15.82
N ILE A 128 -12.32 -1.51 -14.49
CA ILE A 128 -11.47 -2.26 -13.55
C ILE A 128 -11.58 -3.76 -13.80
N ALA A 129 -12.79 -4.27 -14.02
CA ALA A 129 -13.00 -5.70 -14.25
C ALA A 129 -12.29 -6.22 -15.51
N LYS A 130 -12.13 -5.39 -16.56
CA LYS A 130 -11.36 -5.75 -17.76
C LYS A 130 -9.89 -6.03 -17.45
N LEU A 131 -9.32 -5.38 -16.43
CA LEU A 131 -7.93 -5.58 -16.04
C LEU A 131 -7.68 -6.97 -15.44
N PHE A 132 -8.70 -7.65 -14.90
CA PHE A 132 -8.50 -8.96 -14.25
C PHE A 132 -7.96 -10.03 -15.22
N ALA A 133 -8.21 -9.90 -16.51
CA ALA A 133 -7.72 -10.82 -17.54
C ALA A 133 -6.29 -10.50 -18.04
N SER A 134 -5.68 -9.41 -17.57
CA SER A 134 -4.36 -8.95 -18.05
C SER A 134 -3.19 -9.81 -17.59
N GLY A 135 -3.39 -10.66 -16.58
CA GLY A 135 -2.31 -11.44 -15.94
C GLY A 135 -1.46 -10.63 -14.95
N VAL A 136 -1.69 -9.32 -14.84
CA VAL A 136 -1.03 -8.43 -13.89
C VAL A 136 -1.64 -8.60 -12.49
N ARG A 137 -0.81 -8.50 -11.44
CA ARG A 137 -1.30 -8.41 -10.06
C ARG A 137 -1.83 -7.00 -9.78
N ILE A 138 -3.12 -6.89 -9.47
CA ILE A 138 -3.78 -5.61 -9.21
C ILE A 138 -3.93 -5.40 -7.70
N ASN A 139 -3.34 -4.32 -7.21
CA ASN A 139 -3.39 -3.85 -5.84
C ASN A 139 -4.19 -2.55 -5.78
N LEU A 140 -5.52 -2.65 -5.66
CA LEU A 140 -6.39 -1.50 -5.54
C LEU A 140 -6.34 -0.91 -4.12
N CYS A 141 -6.11 0.39 -4.04
CA CYS A 141 -6.12 1.19 -2.81
C CYS A 141 -7.22 2.23 -2.88
N ILE A 142 -8.13 2.21 -1.92
CA ILE A 142 -9.15 3.25 -1.77
C ILE A 142 -8.50 4.44 -1.06
N THR A 143 -8.56 5.63 -1.65
CA THR A 143 -7.79 6.81 -1.17
C THR A 143 -8.57 7.68 -0.18
N ASP A 144 -9.89 7.56 -0.15
CA ASP A 144 -10.83 8.34 0.66
C ASP A 144 -11.50 7.49 1.74
N VAL A 145 -10.77 6.53 2.33
CA VAL A 145 -11.27 5.62 3.38
C VAL A 145 -11.93 6.37 4.54
N GLU A 146 -11.43 7.57 4.88
CA GLU A 146 -12.01 8.42 5.93
C GLU A 146 -13.45 8.89 5.64
N GLN A 147 -13.84 8.93 4.37
CA GLN A 147 -15.17 9.34 3.93
C GLN A 147 -16.14 8.15 3.81
N PHE A 148 -15.66 6.92 4.03
CA PHE A 148 -16.49 5.73 3.98
C PHE A 148 -17.44 5.70 5.18
N THR A 149 -18.72 5.41 4.90
CA THR A 149 -19.80 5.39 5.88
C THR A 149 -20.64 4.12 5.75
N ASP A 150 -21.41 3.79 6.80
CA ASP A 150 -22.26 2.60 6.82
C ASP A 150 -23.29 2.57 5.67
N GLY A 151 -23.73 3.75 5.21
CA GLY A 151 -24.63 3.86 4.06
C GLY A 151 -24.04 3.34 2.75
N GLN A 152 -22.72 3.15 2.67
CA GLN A 152 -22.01 2.64 1.50
C GLN A 152 -21.68 1.14 1.58
N ILE A 153 -21.94 0.48 2.72
CA ILE A 153 -21.62 -0.94 2.94
C ILE A 153 -22.27 -1.82 1.88
N GLU A 154 -23.57 -1.61 1.60
CA GLU A 154 -24.30 -2.45 0.67
C GLU A 154 -23.81 -2.27 -0.77
N ALA A 155 -23.56 -1.03 -1.19
CA ALA A 155 -22.98 -0.74 -2.49
C ALA A 155 -21.60 -1.39 -2.66
N TYR A 156 -20.80 -1.44 -1.58
CA TYR A 156 -19.50 -2.08 -1.64
C TYR A 156 -19.60 -3.61 -1.75
N LYS A 157 -20.50 -4.23 -0.98
CA LYS A 157 -20.76 -5.68 -1.07
C LYS A 157 -21.20 -6.08 -2.47
N GLN A 158 -22.16 -5.35 -3.06
CA GLN A 158 -22.65 -5.60 -4.41
C GLN A 158 -21.55 -5.49 -5.46
N LEU A 159 -20.70 -4.45 -5.36
CA LEU A 159 -19.55 -4.31 -6.26
C LEU A 159 -18.61 -5.53 -6.18
N LEU A 160 -18.27 -5.98 -4.97
CA LEU A 160 -17.39 -7.15 -4.80
C LEU A 160 -18.05 -8.45 -5.29
N GLU A 161 -19.37 -8.60 -5.12
CA GLU A 161 -20.13 -9.74 -5.65
C GLU A 161 -20.09 -9.76 -7.19
N GLU A 162 -20.28 -8.61 -7.85
CA GLU A 162 -20.16 -8.50 -9.31
C GLU A 162 -18.75 -8.89 -9.78
N TRP A 163 -17.71 -8.38 -9.13
CA TRP A 163 -16.32 -8.74 -9.45
C TRP A 163 -16.00 -10.21 -9.16
N ASN A 164 -16.56 -10.80 -8.10
CA ASN A 164 -16.47 -12.25 -7.86
C ASN A 164 -17.03 -13.06 -9.03
N GLY A 165 -18.16 -12.63 -9.60
CA GLY A 165 -18.74 -13.25 -10.79
C GLY A 165 -17.78 -13.22 -11.99
N VAL A 166 -17.10 -12.08 -12.21
CA VAL A 166 -16.09 -11.94 -13.27
C VAL A 166 -14.88 -12.86 -13.00
N LEU A 167 -14.32 -12.83 -11.79
CA LEU A 167 -13.18 -13.68 -11.42
C LEU A 167 -13.50 -15.17 -11.54
N LEU A 168 -14.68 -15.60 -11.09
CA LEU A 168 -15.15 -16.99 -11.25
C LEU A 168 -15.19 -17.40 -12.72
N GLY A 169 -15.64 -16.50 -13.60
CA GLY A 169 -15.61 -16.70 -15.05
C GLY A 169 -14.19 -16.92 -15.59
N LEU A 170 -13.21 -16.19 -15.08
CA LEU A 170 -11.79 -16.35 -15.44
C LEU A 170 -11.20 -17.65 -14.89
N TYR A 171 -11.50 -18.04 -13.66
CA TYR A 171 -11.09 -19.32 -13.08
C TYR A 171 -11.62 -20.52 -13.88
N LYS A 172 -12.87 -20.46 -14.36
CA LYS A 172 -13.45 -21.49 -15.25
C LYS A 172 -12.72 -21.61 -16.60
N GLN A 173 -12.05 -20.56 -17.04
CA GLN A 173 -11.23 -20.55 -18.26
C GLN A 173 -9.79 -21.03 -18.00
N GLY A 174 -9.45 -21.40 -16.76
CA GLY A 174 -8.10 -21.82 -16.37
C GLY A 174 -7.16 -20.65 -16.06
N LEU A 175 -7.66 -19.42 -15.99
CA LEU A 175 -6.88 -18.26 -15.57
C LEU A 175 -6.85 -18.16 -14.04
N SER A 176 -5.82 -17.52 -13.50
CA SER A 176 -5.64 -17.30 -12.05
C SER A 176 -5.39 -15.82 -11.78
N PRO A 177 -6.42 -14.97 -11.89
CA PRO A 177 -6.28 -13.54 -11.67
C PRO A 177 -5.82 -13.22 -10.24
N GLN A 178 -4.95 -12.22 -10.10
CA GLN A 178 -4.47 -11.75 -8.80
C GLN A 178 -4.98 -10.34 -8.52
N PHE A 179 -5.94 -10.24 -7.61
CA PHE A 179 -6.57 -8.98 -7.22
C PHE A 179 -6.71 -8.90 -5.69
N ASN A 180 -6.06 -7.91 -5.09
CA ASN A 180 -5.85 -7.89 -3.64
C ASN A 180 -7.14 -7.92 -2.80
N LEU A 181 -8.21 -7.28 -3.27
CA LEU A 181 -9.46 -7.19 -2.50
C LEU A 181 -10.24 -8.52 -2.43
N LEU A 182 -10.00 -9.46 -3.35
CA LEU A 182 -10.79 -10.70 -3.46
C LEU A 182 -9.94 -11.97 -3.38
N THR A 183 -8.64 -11.89 -3.68
CA THR A 183 -7.80 -13.08 -3.80
C THR A 183 -6.73 -13.21 -2.71
N ASP A 184 -6.24 -12.09 -2.15
CA ASP A 184 -5.15 -12.14 -1.16
C ASP A 184 -5.58 -12.90 0.09
N ARG A 185 -6.82 -12.74 0.57
CA ARG A 185 -7.29 -13.48 1.75
C ARG A 185 -7.23 -14.99 1.53
N MET A 186 -7.44 -15.47 0.31
CA MET A 186 -7.38 -16.90 0.00
C MET A 186 -5.94 -17.43 0.01
N MET A 187 -4.95 -16.58 -0.31
CA MET A 187 -3.54 -16.96 -0.44
C MET A 187 -2.73 -16.78 0.85
N LEU A 188 -3.14 -15.84 1.70
CA LEU A 188 -2.43 -15.50 2.94
C LEU A 188 -2.81 -16.44 4.09
N LYS A 189 -1.79 -16.87 4.85
CA LYS A 189 -1.93 -17.71 6.06
C LYS A 189 -1.80 -16.92 7.37
N GLU A 190 -1.32 -15.69 7.27
CA GLU A 190 -1.15 -14.76 8.37
C GLU A 190 -1.30 -13.32 7.87
N MET A 191 -1.43 -12.37 8.79
CA MET A 191 -1.57 -10.95 8.51
C MET A 191 -0.41 -10.42 7.65
N HIS A 192 -0.74 -9.87 6.48
CA HIS A 192 0.24 -9.24 5.58
C HIS A 192 -0.04 -7.74 5.47
N ASN A 193 0.28 -7.04 6.56
CA ASN A 193 -0.06 -5.64 6.77
C ASN A 193 0.98 -4.71 6.14
N CYS A 194 0.75 -3.39 6.21
CA CYS A 194 1.73 -2.39 5.77
C CYS A 194 3.08 -2.47 6.51
N GLU A 195 3.13 -2.96 7.75
CA GLU A 195 4.35 -3.13 8.58
C GLU A 195 5.29 -1.90 8.71
N ALA A 196 4.73 -0.70 8.53
CA ALA A 196 5.44 0.57 8.65
C ALA A 196 6.14 0.72 10.02
N GLY A 197 7.46 0.95 10.00
CA GLY A 197 8.33 1.00 11.18
C GLY A 197 8.64 -0.34 11.84
N VAL A 198 8.17 -1.47 11.29
CA VAL A 198 8.46 -2.82 11.81
C VAL A 198 9.35 -3.60 10.84
N SER A 199 8.92 -3.74 9.59
CA SER A 199 9.68 -4.39 8.51
C SER A 199 10.11 -3.42 7.42
N ASN A 200 9.46 -2.25 7.30
CA ASN A 200 9.86 -1.21 6.36
C ASN A 200 10.03 0.13 7.04
N ILE A 201 10.93 0.94 6.50
CA ILE A 201 11.15 2.32 6.90
C ILE A 201 11.32 3.18 5.66
N THR A 202 10.91 4.44 5.72
CA THR A 202 11.05 5.40 4.62
C THR A 202 12.19 6.36 4.87
N LEU A 203 13.05 6.57 3.87
CA LEU A 203 13.99 7.67 3.80
C LEU A 203 13.44 8.72 2.82
N ALA A 204 13.28 9.96 3.28
CA ALA A 204 12.74 11.05 2.48
C ALA A 204 13.84 11.98 1.94
N PRO A 205 13.55 12.87 0.96
CA PRO A 205 14.54 13.75 0.34
C PRO A 205 15.33 14.65 1.30
N ASN A 206 14.73 14.97 2.45
CA ASN A 206 15.37 15.74 3.51
C ASN A 206 16.42 14.96 4.33
N GLY A 207 16.69 13.69 4.01
CA GLY A 207 17.66 12.84 4.69
C GLY A 207 17.19 12.27 6.04
N LYS A 208 15.89 12.42 6.36
CA LYS A 208 15.28 11.89 7.57
C LYS A 208 14.50 10.60 7.32
N PHE A 209 14.36 9.80 8.37
CA PHE A 209 13.58 8.57 8.36
C PHE A 209 12.15 8.79 8.85
N TYR A 210 11.19 8.11 8.26
CA TYR A 210 9.77 8.14 8.60
C TYR A 210 9.20 6.73 8.65
N LEU A 211 8.17 6.50 9.47
CA LEU A 211 7.52 5.19 9.55
C LEU A 211 6.99 4.72 8.18
N CYS A 212 6.44 5.65 7.39
CA CYS A 212 6.05 5.44 6.00
C CYS A 212 5.99 6.80 5.26
N PRO A 213 5.81 6.83 3.92
CA PRO A 213 5.75 8.07 3.15
C PRO A 213 4.65 9.03 3.58
N ALA A 214 3.51 8.52 4.06
CA ALA A 214 2.37 9.35 4.48
C ALA A 214 2.73 10.32 5.61
N PHE A 215 3.55 9.89 6.57
CA PHE A 215 4.00 10.74 7.67
C PHE A 215 4.90 11.88 7.20
N TYR A 216 5.70 11.64 6.16
CA TYR A 216 6.50 12.66 5.51
C TYR A 216 5.61 13.68 4.80
N TYR A 217 4.62 13.23 4.02
CA TYR A 217 3.69 14.13 3.34
C TYR A 217 2.92 15.01 4.32
N ASP A 218 2.42 14.45 5.42
CA ASP A 218 1.75 15.22 6.48
C ASP A 218 2.66 16.30 7.09
N GLU A 219 3.94 15.98 7.36
CA GLU A 219 4.92 16.96 7.87
C GLU A 219 5.12 18.09 6.86
N ARG A 220 5.29 17.74 5.57
CA ARG A 220 5.49 18.71 4.49
C ARG A 220 4.28 19.60 4.25
N MET A 221 3.08 19.06 4.47
CA MET A 221 1.82 19.79 4.41
C MET A 221 1.49 20.55 5.70
N GLN A 222 2.38 20.51 6.71
CA GLN A 222 2.18 21.12 8.02
C GLN A 222 0.85 20.70 8.67
N VAL A 223 0.45 19.44 8.45
CA VAL A 223 -0.76 18.89 9.05
C VAL A 223 -0.52 18.73 10.55
N PHE A 224 -1.18 19.59 11.33
CA PHE A 224 -1.13 19.51 12.78
C PHE A 224 -1.86 18.26 13.27
N ASN A 225 -1.12 17.34 13.88
CA ASN A 225 -1.72 16.39 14.81
C ASN A 225 -2.06 17.16 16.11
N GLN A 226 -3.33 17.22 16.50
CA GLN A 226 -3.77 17.98 17.69
C GLN A 226 -3.28 17.39 19.04
N LEU A 227 -2.36 16.43 19.04
CA LEU A 227 -1.86 15.78 20.25
C LEU A 227 -0.77 16.58 20.96
N ASN A 228 -0.15 17.57 20.30
CA ASN A 228 0.86 18.44 20.90
C ASN A 228 0.33 19.87 21.06
N HIS A 229 -0.44 20.12 22.13
CA HIS A 229 -0.95 21.46 22.47
C HIS A 229 0.13 22.51 22.79
N HIS A 230 1.43 22.16 22.79
CA HIS A 230 2.49 23.05 23.26
C HIS A 230 3.72 23.23 22.38
N GLN A 231 3.81 22.62 21.18
CA GLN A 231 4.96 22.89 20.29
C GLN A 231 4.59 22.90 18.80
N PRO A 232 4.86 24.00 18.07
CA PRO A 232 4.77 24.06 16.62
C PRO A 232 5.99 23.40 15.96
N SER A 233 6.16 22.09 16.16
CA SER A 233 7.07 21.28 15.36
C SER A 233 6.48 19.89 15.18
N SER A 234 5.70 19.70 14.12
CA SER A 234 5.16 18.41 13.69
C SER A 234 6.25 17.57 13.00
N ASP A 235 7.44 17.47 13.61
CA ASP A 235 8.48 16.55 13.12
C ASP A 235 7.96 15.14 13.32
N HIS A 236 7.66 14.47 12.20
CA HIS A 236 7.18 13.09 12.17
C HIS A 236 8.32 12.10 11.94
N SER A 237 9.56 12.59 11.85
CA SER A 237 10.72 11.72 11.65
C SER A 237 11.00 10.86 12.87
N VAL A 238 11.57 9.70 12.59
CA VAL A 238 12.04 8.71 13.57
C VAL A 238 13.55 8.53 13.44
N GLY A 239 14.26 9.62 13.17
CA GLY A 239 15.71 9.64 13.00
C GLY A 239 16.18 10.25 11.68
N ASP A 240 17.48 10.19 11.45
CA ASP A 240 18.15 10.70 10.25
C ASP A 240 19.40 9.87 9.93
N LEU A 241 20.01 10.11 8.77
CA LEU A 241 21.19 9.35 8.32
C LEU A 241 22.45 9.57 9.19
N GLU A 242 22.50 10.65 9.98
CA GLU A 242 23.67 10.97 10.82
C GLU A 242 23.54 10.34 12.22
N LYS A 243 22.34 10.40 12.81
CA LYS A 243 22.03 9.87 14.15
C LYS A 243 21.50 8.44 14.14
N GLY A 244 21.05 7.95 12.98
CA GLY A 244 20.40 6.67 12.83
C GLY A 244 18.91 6.69 13.21
N LEU A 245 18.31 5.49 13.25
CA LEU A 245 16.90 5.29 13.56
C LEU A 245 16.63 5.36 15.07
N ASN A 246 15.56 6.06 15.43
CA ASN A 246 15.00 6.13 16.77
C ASN A 246 13.47 6.12 16.68
N ILE A 247 12.87 4.92 16.72
CA ILE A 247 11.42 4.75 16.73
C ILE A 247 10.93 4.75 18.19
N PRO A 248 10.15 5.75 18.62
CA PRO A 248 9.61 5.77 19.98
C PRO A 248 8.53 4.71 20.14
N ASN A 249 8.53 4.02 21.29
CA ASN A 249 7.53 2.99 21.64
C ASN A 249 7.25 1.98 20.52
N PRO A 250 8.29 1.31 19.96
CA PRO A 250 8.15 0.46 18.77
C PRO A 250 7.19 -0.71 18.97
N GLN A 251 6.95 -1.11 20.22
CA GLN A 251 5.97 -2.14 20.57
C GLN A 251 4.55 -1.81 20.07
N LEU A 252 4.17 -0.52 19.99
CA LEU A 252 2.83 -0.09 19.54
C LEU A 252 2.60 -0.32 18.03
N LEU A 253 3.67 -0.48 17.25
CA LEU A 253 3.57 -0.74 15.82
C LEU A 253 3.27 -2.21 15.53
N ARG A 254 3.65 -3.11 16.44
CA ARG A 254 3.63 -4.55 16.25
C ARG A 254 2.23 -5.14 16.39
N LEU A 255 1.97 -6.17 15.57
CA LEU A 255 0.68 -6.87 15.55
C LEU A 255 0.37 -7.59 16.87
N ASP A 256 1.37 -8.20 17.51
CA ASP A 256 1.22 -8.91 18.79
C ASP A 256 0.76 -8.00 19.95
N HIS A 257 0.92 -6.68 19.79
CA HIS A 257 0.48 -5.66 20.72
C HIS A 257 -0.81 -4.96 20.28
N ALA A 258 -1.43 -5.37 19.18
CA ALA A 258 -2.69 -4.86 18.65
C ALA A 258 -3.85 -5.80 19.08
N PRO A 259 -4.62 -5.49 20.16
CA PRO A 259 -5.52 -6.47 20.76
C PRO A 259 -6.61 -7.00 19.81
N LEU A 260 -7.15 -6.13 18.95
CA LEU A 260 -8.13 -6.52 17.95
C LEU A 260 -7.46 -7.29 16.79
N CYS A 261 -6.37 -6.75 16.27
CA CYS A 261 -5.77 -7.26 15.03
C CYS A 261 -5.05 -8.60 15.22
N ARG A 262 -4.47 -8.87 16.39
CA ARG A 262 -3.73 -10.12 16.65
C ARG A 262 -4.59 -11.39 16.60
N ASN A 263 -5.89 -11.23 16.78
CA ASN A 263 -6.87 -12.32 16.77
C ASN A 263 -7.77 -12.28 15.51
N CYS A 264 -7.59 -11.28 14.64
CA CYS A 264 -8.37 -11.11 13.42
C CYS A 264 -7.82 -12.00 12.31
N ASP A 265 -8.69 -12.55 11.47
CA ASP A 265 -8.31 -13.38 10.33
C ASP A 265 -8.49 -12.68 8.98
N ALA A 266 -8.76 -11.37 8.95
CA ALA A 266 -8.76 -10.58 7.71
C ALA A 266 -7.31 -10.30 7.25
N TYR A 267 -6.59 -11.35 6.87
CA TYR A 267 -5.14 -11.31 6.59
C TYR A 267 -4.72 -10.38 5.45
N GLN A 268 -5.63 -10.08 4.53
CA GLN A 268 -5.43 -9.11 3.45
C GLN A 268 -5.57 -7.64 3.91
N CYS A 269 -6.06 -7.42 5.15
CA CYS A 269 -6.20 -6.08 5.71
C CYS A 269 -4.83 -5.39 5.77
N ARG A 270 -4.75 -4.18 5.23
CA ARG A 270 -3.47 -3.44 5.21
C ARG A 270 -3.09 -2.80 6.54
N ARG A 271 -4.02 -2.72 7.52
CA ARG A 271 -3.88 -2.02 8.83
C ARG A 271 -2.97 -0.79 8.71
N CYS A 272 -3.48 0.29 8.11
CA CYS A 272 -2.68 1.46 7.80
C CYS A 272 -2.43 2.30 9.07
N LEU A 273 -1.20 2.28 9.59
CA LEU A 273 -0.82 3.02 10.80
C LEU A 273 -1.09 4.53 10.70
N TRP A 274 -0.94 5.09 9.50
CA TRP A 274 -1.26 6.49 9.23
C TRP A 274 -2.76 6.77 9.37
N LEU A 275 -3.63 5.92 8.79
CA LEU A 275 -5.09 6.05 8.96
C LEU A 275 -5.52 5.78 10.41
N ASN A 276 -4.89 4.83 11.10
CA ASN A 276 -5.13 4.58 12.52
C ASN A 276 -4.92 5.87 13.32
N ARG A 277 -3.75 6.50 13.17
CA ARG A 277 -3.43 7.78 13.82
C ARG A 277 -4.40 8.89 13.41
N LYS A 278 -4.72 9.01 12.12
CA LYS A 278 -5.58 10.08 11.57
C LYS A 278 -7.01 10.00 12.08
N LEU A 279 -7.57 8.79 12.20
CA LEU A 279 -8.99 8.58 12.47
C LEU A 279 -9.31 8.19 13.91
N THR A 280 -8.34 7.62 14.64
CA THR A 280 -8.56 7.13 16.02
C THR A 280 -7.66 7.79 17.06
N TRP A 281 -6.69 8.59 16.63
CA TRP A 281 -5.63 9.16 17.48
C TRP A 281 -4.71 8.12 18.13
N ASP A 282 -4.84 6.86 17.74
CA ASP A 282 -4.01 5.75 18.18
C ASP A 282 -3.39 5.06 16.96
N ILE A 283 -2.07 4.86 16.96
CA ILE A 283 -1.38 4.18 15.86
C ILE A 283 -1.70 2.68 15.81
N ASN A 284 -2.07 2.11 16.95
CA ASN A 284 -2.22 0.68 17.14
C ASN A 284 -3.65 0.18 16.84
N THR A 285 -4.63 1.07 16.94
CA THR A 285 -6.05 0.75 16.81
C THR A 285 -6.58 1.17 15.43
N PRO A 286 -7.07 0.23 14.59
CA PRO A 286 -7.68 0.57 13.32
C PRO A 286 -9.01 1.30 13.49
N SER A 287 -9.35 2.12 12.49
CA SER A 287 -10.66 2.78 12.45
C SER A 287 -11.76 1.82 12.03
N HIS A 288 -13.00 2.18 12.38
CA HIS A 288 -14.21 1.46 11.97
C HIS A 288 -14.24 1.23 10.45
N GLN A 289 -13.94 2.26 9.66
CA GLN A 289 -13.93 2.17 8.18
C GLN A 289 -12.95 1.11 7.68
N GLN A 290 -11.71 1.10 8.21
CA GLN A 290 -10.72 0.11 7.80
C GLN A 290 -11.16 -1.32 8.16
N CYS A 291 -11.71 -1.51 9.36
CA CYS A 291 -12.21 -2.82 9.80
C CYS A 291 -13.37 -3.29 8.92
N VAL A 292 -14.40 -2.47 8.74
CA VAL A 292 -15.60 -2.83 7.98
C VAL A 292 -15.26 -3.17 6.54
N MET A 293 -14.47 -2.33 5.86
CA MET A 293 -14.06 -2.58 4.47
C MET A 293 -13.28 -3.89 4.35
N ALA A 294 -12.30 -4.13 5.22
CA ALA A 294 -11.52 -5.37 5.20
C ALA A 294 -12.36 -6.63 5.48
N HIS A 295 -13.38 -6.56 6.34
CA HIS A 295 -14.25 -7.71 6.59
C HIS A 295 -15.27 -7.93 5.46
N ILE A 296 -15.70 -6.88 4.75
CA ILE A 296 -16.47 -7.01 3.50
C ILE A 296 -15.64 -7.73 2.44
N GLU A 297 -14.39 -7.31 2.22
CA GLU A 297 -13.42 -7.96 1.32
C GLU A 297 -13.15 -9.42 1.70
N ARG A 298 -12.95 -9.70 3.00
CA ARG A 298 -12.76 -11.04 3.54
C ARG A 298 -13.94 -11.95 3.21
N ASN A 299 -15.17 -11.46 3.43
CA ASN A 299 -16.38 -12.23 3.19
C ASN A 299 -16.62 -12.45 1.68
N ALA A 300 -16.29 -11.46 0.84
CA ALA A 300 -16.29 -11.63 -0.61
C ALA A 300 -15.26 -12.66 -1.07
N SER A 301 -14.06 -12.65 -0.49
CA SER A 301 -13.02 -13.66 -0.76
C SER A 301 -13.46 -15.07 -0.36
N ARG A 302 -14.16 -15.23 0.78
CA ARG A 302 -14.79 -16.49 1.19
C ARG A 302 -15.82 -16.97 0.17
N ALA A 303 -16.68 -16.07 -0.30
CA ALA A 303 -17.70 -16.41 -1.30
C ALA A 303 -17.04 -16.89 -2.59
N LEU A 304 -16.04 -16.17 -3.09
CA LEU A 304 -15.26 -16.55 -4.27
C LEU A 304 -14.62 -17.93 -4.10
N LEU A 305 -13.94 -18.17 -2.98
CA LEU A 305 -13.29 -19.46 -2.68
C LEU A 305 -14.29 -20.63 -2.73
N ASN A 306 -15.47 -20.44 -2.14
CA ASN A 306 -16.54 -21.44 -2.17
C ASN A 306 -17.07 -21.68 -3.59
N ASP A 307 -17.17 -20.64 -4.40
CA ASP A 307 -17.69 -20.74 -5.77
C ASP A 307 -16.68 -21.38 -6.73
N ILE A 308 -15.39 -21.03 -6.65
CA ILE A 308 -14.36 -21.67 -7.48
C ILE A 308 -14.20 -23.16 -7.14
N ARG A 309 -14.42 -23.55 -5.87
CA ARG A 309 -14.40 -24.96 -5.46
C ARG A 309 -15.55 -25.80 -6.00
N LYS A 310 -16.64 -25.18 -6.48
CA LYS A 310 -17.72 -25.91 -7.16
C LYS A 310 -17.30 -26.36 -8.57
N VAL A 311 -16.23 -25.79 -9.12
CA VAL A 311 -15.79 -26.04 -10.51
C VAL A 311 -14.44 -26.75 -10.60
N GLY A 312 -13.70 -26.88 -9.50
CA GLY A 312 -12.43 -27.60 -9.44
C GLY A 312 -11.86 -27.66 -8.02
N GLU A 313 -10.72 -28.32 -7.86
CA GLU A 313 -10.02 -28.39 -6.59
C GLU A 313 -9.10 -27.18 -6.41
N PHE A 314 -9.53 -26.22 -5.61
CA PHE A 314 -8.78 -24.98 -5.35
C PHE A 314 -8.49 -24.80 -3.86
N MET A 315 -7.20 -24.62 -3.55
CA MET A 315 -6.66 -24.28 -2.22
C MET A 315 -7.30 -25.09 -1.07
N PRO A 316 -7.40 -26.43 -1.15
CA PRO A 316 -8.18 -27.25 -0.21
C PRO A 316 -7.76 -27.08 1.27
N GLU A 317 -6.54 -26.61 1.52
CA GLU A 317 -5.98 -26.35 2.84
C GLU A 317 -6.47 -25.04 3.49
N ILE A 318 -7.10 -24.15 2.73
CA ILE A 318 -7.52 -22.83 3.20
C ILE A 318 -8.99 -22.86 3.65
N ASP A 319 -9.27 -22.48 4.89
CA ASP A 319 -10.63 -22.30 5.41
C ASP A 319 -10.83 -20.86 5.88
N ILE A 320 -11.80 -20.17 5.29
CA ILE A 320 -12.23 -18.83 5.71
C ILE A 320 -13.59 -19.00 6.39
N LYS A 321 -13.59 -18.93 7.72
CA LYS A 321 -14.80 -19.18 8.52
C LYS A 321 -15.87 -18.14 8.28
N GLU A 322 -17.12 -18.51 8.51
CA GLU A 322 -18.20 -17.51 8.54
C GLU A 322 -18.09 -16.63 9.78
N ILE A 323 -18.40 -15.36 9.64
CA ILE A 323 -18.47 -14.38 10.72
C ILE A 323 -19.77 -13.59 10.61
N ASN A 324 -20.25 -13.05 11.73
CA ASN A 324 -21.49 -12.29 11.83
C ASN A 324 -21.26 -10.81 12.21
N TYR A 325 -20.01 -10.34 12.16
CA TYR A 325 -19.62 -8.96 12.43
C TYR A 325 -18.80 -8.40 11.25
N LEU A 326 -18.72 -7.07 11.16
CA LEU A 326 -17.83 -6.37 10.23
C LEU A 326 -16.75 -5.55 10.95
N ASP A 327 -17.04 -5.10 12.17
CA ASP A 327 -16.06 -4.46 13.05
C ASP A 327 -15.74 -5.36 14.25
N PRO A 328 -14.50 -5.88 14.38
CA PRO A 328 -14.09 -6.66 15.55
C PRO A 328 -14.31 -5.94 16.88
N PHE A 329 -14.36 -4.61 16.89
CA PHE A 329 -14.61 -3.84 18.12
C PHE A 329 -15.99 -4.12 18.75
N GLU A 330 -16.98 -4.48 17.93
CA GLU A 330 -18.33 -4.83 18.37
C GLU A 330 -18.35 -6.14 19.16
N VAL A 331 -17.50 -7.08 18.76
CA VAL A 331 -17.36 -8.43 19.35
C VAL A 331 -16.11 -8.56 20.22
N ARG A 332 -15.52 -7.45 20.68
CA ARG A 332 -14.25 -7.42 21.44
C ARG A 332 -14.17 -8.30 22.69
N LYS A 333 -15.30 -8.80 23.21
CA LYS A 333 -15.33 -9.75 24.34
C LYS A 333 -14.99 -11.18 23.93
N GLU A 334 -15.09 -11.47 22.63
CA GLU A 334 -14.78 -12.76 22.01
C GLU A 334 -13.32 -12.83 21.52
N PHE A 335 -12.57 -11.73 21.67
CA PHE A 335 -11.21 -11.49 21.17
C PHE A 335 -10.17 -11.41 22.29
#